data_AF-A0A2R7K5H4-F1
#
_entry.id   AF-A0A2R7K5H4-F1
#
_cell.length_a   1.000
_cell.length_b   1.000
_cell.length_c   1.000
_cell.angle_alpha   90.00
_cell.angle_beta   90.00
_cell.angle_gamma   90.00
#
_symmetry.space_group_name_H-M   'P 1'
#
loop_
_entity.id
_entity.type
_entity.pdbx_description
1 polymer ?
#
loop_
_entity_poly.entity_id
_entity_poly.type
_entity_poly.pdbx_seq_one_letter_code
_entity_poly.pdbx_strand_id
1 'polypeptide(L)'
;MKKAETPVNSLPRSRLNTTDIMPFQKITLHIFLSISLFLSSCAPNSGKIIQYEYKGTVVTRVNNYPNDYFYYEKFDNTKDLPKEYILSKFSGLDGLMSAFLIFKKDQTVEIIPVADDFSKIGGKPSLKLNNEIENIDFIHWRDSTSNSLDSIIELSDVIKSEITRNKAGHSKVKYDRSLLED
;
A
#
# COMPACT_ATOMS: atom_id res chain seq x y z
N MET A 1 -97.33 -35.06 31.32
CA MET A 1 -97.35 -34.10 32.45
C MET A 1 -95.91 -33.79 32.85
N LYS A 2 -95.60 -32.49 33.09
CA LYS A 2 -94.31 -31.84 33.42
C LYS A 2 -93.27 -31.81 32.27
N LYS A 3 -92.93 -30.64 31.69
CA LYS A 3 -92.02 -29.55 32.17
C LYS A 3 -90.60 -30.08 32.47
N ALA A 4 -89.49 -29.47 32.10
CA ALA A 4 -89.19 -28.16 31.51
C ALA A 4 -87.71 -28.13 31.07
N GLU A 5 -87.43 -27.24 30.11
CA GLU A 5 -86.29 -26.30 30.00
C GLU A 5 -84.82 -26.72 30.23
N THR A 6 -84.01 -26.37 29.23
CA THR A 6 -82.57 -26.10 29.23
C THR A 6 -82.16 -24.97 30.19
N PRO A 7 -80.87 -24.96 30.61
CA PRO A 7 -80.06 -23.73 30.56
C PRO A 7 -78.71 -24.00 29.87
N VAL A 8 -78.26 -23.23 28.86
CA VAL A 8 -77.63 -21.90 28.91
C VAL A 8 -76.41 -21.83 29.83
N ASN A 9 -75.23 -21.64 29.22
CA ASN A 9 -74.13 -20.80 29.71
C ASN A 9 -73.38 -20.31 28.47
N SER A 10 -73.77 -19.19 27.84
CA SER A 10 -73.35 -17.80 28.14
C SER A 10 -71.82 -17.62 28.23
N LEU A 11 -71.27 -16.96 27.20
CA LEU A 11 -69.96 -16.34 27.13
C LEU A 11 -69.64 -15.47 28.37
N PRO A 12 -68.35 -15.16 28.59
CA PRO A 12 -68.01 -13.75 28.70
C PRO A 12 -66.93 -13.32 27.70
N ARG A 13 -67.28 -12.24 26.99
CA ARG A 13 -66.36 -11.28 26.36
C ARG A 13 -65.45 -10.66 27.42
N SER A 14 -64.17 -10.51 27.12
CA SER A 14 -63.43 -9.26 27.39
C SER A 14 -62.23 -9.19 26.43
N ARG A 15 -62.38 -8.38 25.38
CA ARG A 15 -61.75 -7.06 25.19
C ARG A 15 -60.25 -7.15 24.93
N LEU A 16 -59.94 -7.19 23.63
CA LEU A 16 -58.74 -6.59 23.07
C LEU A 16 -58.71 -5.09 23.43
N ASN A 17 -57.68 -4.66 24.14
CA ASN A 17 -57.19 -3.28 24.11
C ASN A 17 -55.87 -3.30 23.34
N THR A 18 -55.87 -2.83 22.10
CA THR A 18 -55.38 -1.51 21.66
C THR A 18 -53.88 -1.28 21.84
N THR A 19 -53.28 -0.91 20.71
CA THR A 19 -52.10 -0.04 20.55
C THR A 19 -50.82 -0.50 21.20
N ASP A 20 -49.94 -1.09 20.38
CA ASP A 20 -48.63 -0.48 20.13
C ASP A 20 -48.01 -1.10 18.88
N ILE A 21 -48.31 -0.48 17.74
CA ILE A 21 -47.61 -0.74 16.48
C ILE A 21 -46.69 0.46 16.28
N MET A 22 -45.43 0.35 16.70
CA MET A 22 -44.28 1.09 16.16
C MET A 22 -42.98 0.56 16.80
N PRO A 23 -41.80 0.67 16.17
CA PRO A 23 -41.48 0.85 14.76
C PRO A 23 -40.27 -0.03 14.38
N PHE A 24 -40.46 -1.32 14.09
CA PHE A 24 -39.34 -2.22 13.76
C PHE A 24 -38.69 -1.93 12.38
N GLN A 25 -39.23 -0.97 11.61
CA GLN A 25 -38.73 -0.61 10.27
C GLN A 25 -37.83 0.63 10.22
N LYS A 26 -37.72 1.45 11.28
CA LYS A 26 -36.88 2.67 11.23
C LYS A 26 -35.41 2.43 11.59
N ILE A 27 -35.10 1.39 12.38
CA ILE A 27 -33.73 1.13 12.85
C ILE A 27 -32.86 0.54 11.74
N THR A 28 -33.44 -0.26 10.84
CA THR A 28 -32.72 -0.94 9.75
C THR A 28 -32.21 0.04 8.69
N LEU A 29 -32.91 1.15 8.46
CA LEU A 29 -32.55 2.15 7.43
C LEU A 29 -31.37 3.03 7.88
N HIS A 30 -31.24 3.31 9.18
CA HIS A 30 -30.16 4.14 9.73
C HIS A 30 -28.83 3.38 9.82
N ILE A 31 -28.85 2.07 10.05
CA ILE A 31 -27.63 1.24 10.02
C ILE A 31 -27.09 1.11 8.59
N PHE A 32 -27.95 0.94 7.59
CA PHE A 32 -27.54 0.93 6.18
C PHE A 32 -26.99 2.28 5.69
N LEU A 33 -27.59 3.39 6.13
CA LEU A 33 -27.13 4.74 5.76
C LEU A 33 -25.77 5.08 6.41
N SER A 34 -25.51 4.56 7.61
CA SER A 34 -24.24 4.76 8.32
C SER A 34 -23.09 3.95 7.71
N ILE A 35 -23.37 2.78 7.14
CA ILE A 35 -22.38 1.94 6.43
C ILE A 35 -22.05 2.50 5.04
N SER A 36 -23.01 3.17 4.39
CA SER A 36 -22.83 3.76 3.05
C SER A 36 -21.89 4.98 3.05
N LEU A 37 -21.76 5.69 4.17
CA LEU A 37 -20.92 6.87 4.34
C LEU A 37 -19.43 6.57 4.53
N PHE A 38 -19.05 5.29 4.68
CA PHE A 38 -17.63 4.89 4.75
C PHE A 38 -17.01 4.56 3.40
N LEU A 39 -17.77 4.54 2.30
CA LEU A 39 -17.27 4.13 0.98
C LEU A 39 -16.90 5.28 0.03
N SER A 40 -17.03 6.54 0.45
CA SER A 40 -16.82 7.71 -0.43
C SER A 40 -15.54 8.52 -0.18
N SER A 41 -14.60 8.02 0.63
CA SER A 41 -13.28 8.66 0.78
C SER A 41 -12.14 7.78 0.25
N CYS A 42 -12.27 7.29 -0.98
CA CYS A 42 -11.09 7.03 -1.79
C CYS A 42 -10.87 8.27 -2.67
N ALA A 43 -10.18 9.28 -2.12
CA ALA A 43 -9.40 10.14 -2.99
C ALA A 43 -8.47 9.22 -3.80
N PRO A 44 -8.25 9.44 -5.10
CA PRO A 44 -7.24 8.69 -5.82
C PRO A 44 -5.92 8.98 -5.11
N ASN A 45 -5.39 7.99 -4.39
CA ASN A 45 -4.05 8.04 -3.82
C ASN A 45 -3.08 8.25 -4.99
N SER A 46 -2.77 9.49 -5.31
CA SER A 46 -1.63 9.79 -6.17
C SER A 46 -0.41 9.29 -5.40
N GLY A 47 0.17 8.18 -5.86
CA GLY A 47 1.28 7.53 -5.17
C GLY A 47 2.38 8.53 -4.80
N LYS A 48 2.99 8.35 -3.63
CA LYS A 48 4.06 9.24 -3.15
C LYS A 48 5.27 9.11 -4.07
N ILE A 49 5.72 10.23 -4.64
CA ILE A 49 6.87 10.24 -5.55
C ILE A 49 8.14 10.55 -4.75
N ILE A 50 9.18 9.74 -4.97
CA ILE A 50 10.50 9.90 -4.38
C ILE A 50 11.51 9.86 -5.51
N GLN A 51 12.38 10.87 -5.60
CA GLN A 51 13.46 10.86 -6.60
C GLN A 51 14.81 10.70 -5.91
N TYR A 52 15.55 9.70 -6.36
CA TYR A 52 16.91 9.41 -5.95
C TYR A 52 17.87 9.94 -7.02
N GLU A 53 18.76 10.85 -6.67
CA GLU A 53 19.72 11.42 -7.61
C GLU A 53 21.17 11.20 -7.15
N TYR A 54 21.99 10.65 -8.04
CA TYR A 54 23.43 10.54 -7.84
C TYR A 54 24.18 10.89 -9.12
N LYS A 55 25.03 11.91 -9.05
CA LYS A 55 25.88 12.39 -10.16
C LYS A 55 25.12 12.59 -11.48
N GLY A 56 23.90 13.12 -11.42
CA GLY A 56 23.05 13.39 -12.58
C GLY A 56 22.17 12.23 -13.04
N THR A 57 22.40 11.00 -12.55
CA THR A 57 21.48 9.88 -12.76
C THR A 57 20.33 9.97 -11.77
N VAL A 58 19.09 9.85 -12.26
CA VAL A 58 17.87 9.94 -11.45
C VAL A 58 17.05 8.67 -11.58
N VAL A 59 16.59 8.15 -10.44
CA VAL A 59 15.58 7.10 -10.35
C VAL A 59 14.37 7.67 -9.63
N THR A 60 13.20 7.56 -10.24
CA THR A 60 11.94 7.89 -9.58
C THR A 60 11.30 6.62 -9.04
N ARG A 61 10.95 6.61 -7.75
CA ARG A 61 10.04 5.65 -7.13
C ARG A 61 8.66 6.30 -7.00
N VAL A 62 7.64 5.63 -7.52
CA VAL A 62 6.24 5.94 -7.25
C VAL A 62 5.75 4.89 -6.26
N ASN A 63 5.51 5.33 -5.02
CA ASN A 63 5.00 4.49 -3.95
C ASN A 63 3.48 4.51 -3.93
N ASN A 64 2.88 3.37 -4.26
CA ASN A 64 1.44 3.16 -4.29
C ASN A 64 1.13 1.83 -3.62
N TYR A 65 1.28 1.81 -2.28
CA TYR A 65 1.11 0.63 -1.44
C TYR A 65 -0.08 -0.23 -1.90
N PRO A 66 0.09 -1.55 -2.13
CA PRO A 66 1.25 -2.40 -1.81
C PRO A 66 2.36 -2.45 -2.88
N ASN A 67 2.39 -1.51 -3.81
CA ASN A 67 3.30 -1.54 -4.96
C ASN A 67 4.27 -0.37 -4.94
N ASP A 68 5.53 -0.63 -5.30
CA ASP A 68 6.49 0.39 -5.69
C ASP A 68 6.89 0.24 -7.15
N TYR A 69 6.89 1.34 -7.88
CA TYR A 69 7.29 1.40 -9.28
C TYR A 69 8.57 2.23 -9.41
N PHE A 70 9.61 1.66 -10.01
CA PHE A 70 10.91 2.31 -10.18
C PHE A 70 11.17 2.62 -11.66
N TYR A 71 11.47 3.88 -11.94
CA TYR A 71 11.69 4.43 -13.28
C TYR A 71 13.07 5.08 -13.38
N TYR A 72 13.80 4.84 -14.46
CA TYR A 72 15.09 5.48 -14.73
C TYR A 72 14.87 6.81 -15.47
N GLU A 73 14.43 7.83 -14.74
CA GLU A 73 14.36 9.23 -15.17
C GLU A 73 13.76 10.06 -14.04
N LYS A 74 13.91 11.38 -14.15
CA LYS A 74 13.12 12.32 -13.36
C LYS A 74 11.70 12.36 -13.92
N PHE A 75 10.72 12.06 -13.08
CA PHE A 75 9.31 12.14 -13.47
C PHE A 75 8.61 13.32 -12.79
N ASP A 76 7.74 13.97 -13.54
CA ASP A 76 6.83 14.99 -13.04
C ASP A 76 5.42 14.38 -13.05
N ASN A 77 4.65 14.58 -11.97
CA ASN A 77 3.32 13.99 -11.78
C ASN A 77 2.27 14.48 -12.82
N THR A 78 2.67 15.39 -13.70
CA THR A 78 1.87 15.97 -14.78
C THR A 78 1.94 15.19 -16.10
N LYS A 79 2.82 14.18 -16.23
CA LYS A 79 3.03 13.41 -17.46
C LYS A 79 2.52 11.98 -17.35
N ASP A 80 2.33 11.31 -18.49
CA ASP A 80 2.07 9.87 -18.50
C ASP A 80 3.29 9.09 -17.97
N LEU A 81 3.04 8.12 -17.08
CA LEU A 81 4.10 7.26 -16.55
C LEU A 81 4.74 6.43 -17.68
N PRO A 82 6.08 6.24 -17.67
CA PRO A 82 6.74 5.37 -18.62
C PRO A 82 6.18 3.94 -18.56
N LYS A 83 6.17 3.24 -19.69
CA LYS A 83 5.71 1.84 -19.77
C LYS A 83 6.75 0.84 -19.22
N GLU A 84 7.97 1.29 -19.01
CA GLU A 84 9.10 0.46 -18.61
C GLU A 84 9.53 0.79 -17.17
N TYR A 85 9.51 -0.20 -16.30
CA TYR A 85 9.79 -0.03 -14.88
C TYR A 85 10.21 -1.33 -14.21
N ILE A 86 10.76 -1.22 -13.00
CA ILE A 86 10.83 -2.35 -12.06
C ILE A 86 9.68 -2.17 -11.05
N LEU A 87 8.94 -3.24 -10.81
CA LEU A 87 7.83 -3.30 -9.86
C LEU A 87 8.24 -4.13 -8.66
N SER A 88 8.09 -3.58 -7.45
CA SER A 88 8.07 -4.32 -6.20
C SER A 88 6.63 -4.46 -5.71
N LYS A 89 6.22 -5.68 -5.34
CA LYS A 89 4.92 -5.97 -4.73
C LYS A 89 5.12 -6.52 -3.33
N PHE A 90 4.51 -5.88 -2.33
CA PHE A 90 4.69 -6.24 -0.93
C PHE A 90 3.39 -6.02 -0.15
N SER A 91 2.84 -7.07 0.47
CA SER A 91 1.58 -6.97 1.20
C SER A 91 1.51 -7.91 2.40
N GLY A 92 0.64 -7.60 3.36
CA GLY A 92 0.42 -8.39 4.58
C GLY A 92 1.02 -7.76 5.84
N LEU A 93 0.83 -8.42 6.99
CA LEU A 93 1.38 -8.00 8.28
C LEU A 93 2.91 -8.17 8.37
N ASP A 94 3.47 -9.06 7.53
CA ASP A 94 4.90 -9.38 7.46
C ASP A 94 5.55 -8.94 6.12
N GLY A 95 4.79 -8.29 5.24
CA GLY A 95 5.28 -7.84 3.93
C GLY A 95 6.17 -6.61 4.10
N LEU A 96 7.48 -6.78 3.87
CA LEU A 96 8.51 -5.77 4.10
C LEU A 96 9.36 -5.63 2.85
N MET A 97 9.24 -4.49 2.16
CA MET A 97 10.09 -4.24 1.00
C MET A 97 11.49 -3.91 1.50
N SER A 98 12.48 -4.65 0.99
CA SER A 98 13.89 -4.41 1.25
C SER A 98 14.70 -4.71 0.01
N ALA A 99 15.51 -3.75 -0.41
CA ALA A 99 16.38 -3.88 -1.58
C ALA A 99 17.53 -2.87 -1.52
N PHE A 100 18.52 -3.04 -2.40
CA PHE A 100 19.56 -2.05 -2.64
C PHE A 100 19.38 -1.44 -4.03
N LEU A 101 19.32 -0.12 -4.10
CA LEU A 101 19.36 0.66 -5.33
C LEU A 101 20.77 1.23 -5.51
N ILE A 102 21.47 0.77 -6.56
CA ILE A 102 22.90 0.99 -6.74
C ILE A 102 23.12 1.82 -8.00
N PHE A 103 23.68 3.03 -7.84
CA PHE A 103 24.09 3.88 -8.95
C PHE A 103 25.51 3.52 -9.38
N LYS A 104 25.66 3.04 -10.61
CA LYS A 104 26.95 2.62 -11.17
C LYS A 104 27.64 3.79 -11.89
N LYS A 105 28.97 3.67 -12.05
CA LYS A 105 29.81 4.71 -12.70
C LYS A 105 29.46 4.93 -14.18
N ASP A 106 28.93 3.91 -14.84
CA ASP A 106 28.48 3.93 -16.23
C ASP A 106 27.07 4.53 -16.40
N GLN A 107 26.55 5.19 -15.35
CA GLN A 107 25.20 5.73 -15.28
C GLN A 107 24.10 4.66 -15.40
N THR A 108 24.41 3.37 -15.22
CA THR A 108 23.36 2.37 -15.01
C THR A 108 22.96 2.32 -13.54
N VAL A 109 21.74 1.85 -13.29
CA VAL A 109 21.21 1.61 -11.95
C VAL A 109 20.82 0.14 -11.84
N GLU A 110 21.17 -0.47 -10.73
CA GLU A 110 20.82 -1.85 -10.41
C GLU A 110 20.01 -1.92 -9.12
N ILE A 111 18.97 -2.74 -9.12
CA ILE A 111 18.21 -3.11 -7.93
C ILE A 111 18.60 -4.55 -7.56
N ILE A 112 19.07 -4.73 -6.33
CA ILE A 112 19.28 -6.05 -5.71
C ILE A 112 18.18 -6.25 -4.65
N PRO A 113 17.17 -7.08 -4.90
CA PRO A 113 16.15 -7.42 -3.90
C PRO A 113 16.76 -8.16 -2.71
N VAL A 114 16.25 -7.91 -1.50
CA VAL A 114 16.56 -8.66 -0.27
C VAL A 114 15.32 -9.36 0.24
N ALA A 115 14.18 -8.69 0.18
CA ALA A 115 12.86 -9.22 0.50
C ALA A 115 11.84 -8.72 -0.54
N ASP A 116 10.74 -9.46 -0.67
CA ASP A 116 9.63 -9.26 -1.62
C ASP A 116 9.90 -9.55 -3.10
N ASP A 117 8.79 -9.59 -3.85
CA ASP A 117 8.76 -9.86 -5.27
C ASP A 117 9.08 -8.62 -6.08
N PHE A 118 10.23 -8.66 -6.77
CA PHE A 118 10.60 -7.68 -7.77
C PHE A 118 10.45 -8.27 -9.17
N SER A 119 9.86 -7.50 -10.09
CA SER A 119 9.68 -7.89 -11.48
C SER A 119 10.03 -6.74 -12.41
N LYS A 120 10.66 -7.07 -13.55
CA LYS A 120 10.98 -6.09 -14.59
C LYS A 120 9.86 -6.09 -15.63
N ILE A 121 9.24 -4.93 -15.85
CA ILE A 121 8.22 -4.71 -16.87
C ILE A 121 8.83 -3.86 -17.98
N GLY A 122 8.89 -4.41 -19.21
CA GLY A 122 9.59 -3.76 -20.32
C GLY A 122 11.12 -3.84 -20.18
N GLY A 123 11.83 -2.95 -20.89
CA GLY A 123 13.25 -3.17 -21.20
C GLY A 123 14.13 -1.93 -21.21
N LYS A 124 14.18 -1.15 -20.12
CA LYS A 124 15.14 -0.03 -20.04
C LYS A 124 16.53 -0.58 -19.73
N PRO A 125 17.55 -0.42 -20.61
CA PRO A 125 18.89 -1.01 -20.37
C PRO A 125 19.62 -0.39 -19.18
N SER A 126 19.31 0.87 -18.87
CA SER A 126 19.90 1.63 -17.76
C SER A 126 19.32 1.28 -16.40
N LEU A 127 18.22 0.51 -16.33
CA LEU A 127 17.63 0.02 -15.08
C LEU A 127 17.62 -1.50 -15.06
N LYS A 128 18.43 -2.07 -14.18
CA LYS A 128 18.66 -3.51 -14.08
C LYS A 128 18.06 -4.05 -12.80
N LEU A 129 17.47 -5.23 -12.90
CA LEU A 129 17.04 -6.03 -11.76
C LEU A 129 18.03 -7.19 -11.65
N ASN A 130 18.67 -7.33 -10.50
CA ASN A 130 19.56 -8.45 -10.19
C ASN A 130 18.90 -9.30 -9.10
N ASN A 131 17.94 -10.12 -9.52
CA ASN A 131 17.18 -11.05 -8.67
C ASN A 131 17.81 -12.45 -8.58
N GLU A 132 18.94 -12.67 -9.26
CA GLU A 132 19.62 -13.97 -9.37
C GLU A 132 21.01 -13.97 -8.73
N ILE A 133 21.35 -12.94 -7.95
CA ILE A 133 22.62 -12.92 -7.22
C ILE A 133 22.67 -14.10 -6.24
N GLU A 134 23.74 -14.89 -6.31
CA GLU A 134 23.93 -15.98 -5.35
C GLU A 134 24.15 -15.42 -3.94
N ASN A 135 23.68 -16.14 -2.92
CA ASN A 135 23.78 -15.68 -1.52
C ASN A 135 25.21 -15.32 -1.12
N ILE A 136 26.20 -16.11 -1.56
CA ILE A 136 27.61 -15.87 -1.23
C ILE A 136 28.15 -14.62 -1.91
N ASP A 137 27.78 -14.39 -3.17
CA ASP A 137 28.15 -13.20 -3.92
C ASP A 137 27.51 -11.94 -3.35
N PHE A 138 26.26 -12.05 -2.91
CA PHE A 138 25.58 -10.97 -2.20
C PHE A 138 26.28 -10.62 -0.89
N ILE A 139 26.68 -11.61 -0.08
CA ILE A 139 27.42 -11.39 1.16
C ILE A 139 28.75 -10.68 0.88
N HIS A 140 29.54 -11.20 -0.07
CA HIS A 140 30.82 -10.60 -0.45
C HIS A 140 30.65 -9.17 -0.97
N TRP A 141 29.64 -8.93 -1.81
CA TRP A 141 29.30 -7.59 -2.27
C TRP A 141 28.92 -6.69 -1.10
N ARG A 142 28.05 -7.15 -0.19
CA ARG A 142 27.59 -6.38 0.96
C ARG A 142 28.76 -6.01 1.89
N ASP A 143 29.66 -6.96 2.17
CA ASP A 143 30.86 -6.73 2.97
C ASP A 143 31.79 -5.70 2.31
N SER A 144 31.93 -5.75 0.98
CA SER A 144 32.73 -4.78 0.22
C SER A 144 32.20 -3.34 0.28
N THR A 145 30.90 -3.17 0.56
CA THR A 145 30.22 -1.87 0.64
C THR A 145 29.89 -1.43 2.06
N SER A 146 30.18 -2.28 3.06
CA SER A 146 29.84 -2.08 4.48
C SER A 146 30.35 -0.76 5.07
N ASN A 147 31.46 -0.23 4.57
CA ASN A 147 32.08 0.99 5.08
C ASN A 147 31.61 2.28 4.38
N SER A 148 30.82 2.19 3.30
CA SER A 148 30.33 3.36 2.58
C SER A 148 29.20 3.01 1.60
N LEU A 149 28.04 3.65 1.79
CA LEU A 149 26.91 3.59 0.85
C LEU A 149 26.93 4.73 -0.18
N ASP A 150 28.10 5.29 -0.51
CA ASP A 150 28.27 6.52 -1.33
C ASP A 150 27.26 6.65 -2.49
N SER A 151 27.10 5.58 -3.28
CA SER A 151 26.23 5.52 -4.45
C SER A 151 25.08 4.51 -4.31
N ILE A 152 24.70 4.17 -3.08
CA ILE A 152 23.75 3.10 -2.73
C ILE A 152 22.63 3.67 -1.88
N ILE A 153 21.40 3.23 -2.13
CA ILE A 153 20.25 3.39 -1.25
C ILE A 153 19.77 2.02 -0.77
N GLU A 154 19.70 1.84 0.54
CA GLU A 154 18.96 0.77 1.20
C GLU A 154 17.48 1.11 1.21
N LEU A 155 16.73 0.57 0.24
CA LEU A 155 15.31 0.79 0.07
C LEU A 155 14.51 0.14 1.20
N SER A 156 13.41 0.79 1.59
CA SER A 156 12.36 0.18 2.41
C SER A 156 10.99 0.78 2.12
N ASP A 157 9.96 -0.01 2.40
CA ASP A 157 8.58 0.44 2.51
C ASP A 157 8.41 1.56 3.57
N VAL A 158 9.18 1.52 4.67
CA VAL A 158 9.20 2.56 5.70
C VAL A 158 10.19 3.68 5.34
N ILE A 159 9.72 4.66 4.56
CA ILE A 159 10.55 5.77 4.03
C ILE A 159 11.38 6.49 5.09
N LYS A 160 10.82 6.76 6.28
CA LYS A 160 11.55 7.41 7.39
C LYS A 160 12.74 6.57 7.86
N SER A 161 12.58 5.25 7.94
CA SER A 161 13.63 4.31 8.33
C SER A 161 14.68 4.17 7.24
N GLU A 162 14.27 4.08 5.97
CA GLU A 162 15.15 4.12 4.80
C GLU A 162 16.09 5.34 4.87
N ILE A 163 15.53 6.54 5.02
CA ILE A 163 16.31 7.79 5.09
C ILE A 163 17.32 7.75 6.23
N THR A 164 16.89 7.27 7.41
CA THR A 164 17.73 7.22 8.60
C THR A 164 18.91 6.28 8.41
N ARG A 165 18.68 5.08 7.88
CA ARG A 165 19.74 4.10 7.59
C ARG A 165 20.72 4.61 6.54
N ASN A 166 20.23 5.17 5.44
CA ASN A 166 21.09 5.67 4.37
C ASN A 166 21.95 6.86 4.81
N LYS A 167 21.43 7.73 5.67
CA LYS A 167 22.21 8.80 6.29
C LYS A 167 23.30 8.24 7.20
N ALA A 168 22.98 7.23 8.02
CA ALA A 168 23.94 6.57 8.90
C ALA A 168 25.03 5.82 8.13
N GLY A 169 24.68 5.20 6.99
CA GLY A 169 25.62 4.55 6.07
C GLY A 169 26.38 5.50 5.14
N HIS A 170 26.27 6.82 5.35
CA HIS A 170 26.96 7.86 4.59
C HIS A 170 26.68 7.85 3.07
N SER A 171 25.46 7.50 2.66
CA SER A 171 25.05 7.62 1.26
C SER A 171 25.09 9.08 0.80
N LYS A 172 25.59 9.31 -0.41
CA LYS A 172 25.59 10.63 -1.07
C LYS A 172 24.50 10.78 -2.12
N VAL A 173 23.63 9.77 -2.25
CA VAL A 173 22.44 9.87 -3.10
C VAL A 173 21.47 10.88 -2.47
N LYS A 174 21.04 11.85 -3.28
CA LYS A 174 20.10 12.90 -2.86
C LYS A 174 18.67 12.39 -2.95
N TYR A 175 17.82 12.93 -2.07
CA TYR A 175 16.38 12.71 -2.08
C TYR A 175 15.67 14.02 -2.44
N ASP A 176 14.91 14.05 -3.54
CA ASP A 176 13.89 15.08 -3.74
C ASP A 176 12.58 14.56 -3.15
N ARG A 177 12.11 15.24 -2.11
CA ARG A 177 10.99 14.84 -1.24
C ARG A 177 9.79 15.77 -1.38
N SER A 178 9.73 16.55 -2.46
CA SER A 178 8.76 17.63 -2.67
C SER A 178 7.27 17.25 -2.56
N LEU A 179 6.93 15.96 -2.38
CA LEU A 179 5.57 15.44 -2.25
C LEU A 179 5.39 14.47 -1.05
N LEU A 180 6.32 14.45 -0.08
CA LEU A 180 6.27 13.54 1.09
C LEU A 180 5.63 14.14 2.36
N GLU A 181 5.18 15.38 2.33
CA GLU A 181 4.47 16.02 3.44
C GLU A 181 2.96 15.78 3.34
N ASP A 182 2.52 14.75 4.05
CA ASP A 182 1.20 14.64 4.70
C ASP A 182 1.40 13.92 6.05
#